data_AF-A0A0H5Q108-F1
#
_entry.id   AF-A0A0H5Q108-F1
#
_cell.length_a   1.000
_cell.length_b   1.000
_cell.length_c   1.000
_cell.angle_alpha   90.00
_cell.angle_beta   90.00
_cell.angle_gamma   90.00
#
_symmetry.space_group_name_H-M   'P 1'
#
loop_
_entity.id
_entity.type
_entity.pdbx_description
1 polymer ?
#
loop_
_entity_poly.entity_id
_entity_poly.type
_entity_poly.pdbx_seq_one_letter_code
_entity_poly.pdbx_strand_id
1 'polypeptide(L)'
;MNTHETLLLKTLQAKQLHKNGGDTARFIDAVLDQNPEEAERLTKNVCARIPLALAEQMEGFGSLLDLNKREIITMALRDFLDKAKSLVDEYDAWPLPDDGEE
;
A
#
# COMPACT_ATOMS: atom_id res chain seq x y z
N MET A 1 4.08 4.10 -12.17
CA MET A 1 2.61 4.10 -12.34
C MET A 1 2.05 5.08 -11.33
N ASN A 2 1.29 6.07 -11.78
CA ASN A 2 0.68 7.05 -10.90
C ASN A 2 -0.45 6.38 -10.10
N THR A 3 -0.62 6.73 -8.82
CA THR A 3 -1.71 6.27 -7.95
C THR A 3 -3.07 6.42 -8.62
N HIS A 4 -3.28 7.48 -9.40
CA HIS A 4 -4.50 7.67 -10.19
C HIS A 4 -4.68 6.59 -11.28
N GLU A 5 -3.63 6.22 -12.00
CA GLU A 5 -3.69 5.19 -13.04
C GLU A 5 -3.91 3.79 -12.44
N THR A 6 -3.31 3.51 -11.29
CA THR A 6 -3.53 2.25 -10.56
C THR A 6 -4.95 2.17 -10.00
N LEU A 7 -5.48 3.26 -9.43
CA LEU A 7 -6.86 3.33 -8.95
C LEU A 7 -7.87 3.23 -10.10
N LEU A 8 -7.59 3.87 -11.24
CA LEU A 8 -8.40 3.78 -12.46
C LEU A 8 -8.41 2.36 -13.01
N LEU A 9 -7.24 1.72 -13.11
CA LEU A 9 -7.12 0.33 -13.55
C LEU A 9 -7.89 -0.61 -12.61
N LYS A 10 -7.77 -0.43 -11.30
CA LYS A 10 -8.48 -1.24 -10.29
C LYS A 10 -9.98 -1.00 -10.29
N THR A 11 -10.45 0.23 -10.50
CA THR A 11 -11.90 0.51 -10.64
C THR A 11 -12.47 -0.06 -11.94
N LEU A 12 -11.71 0.00 -13.04
CA LEU A 12 -12.10 -0.63 -14.30
C LEU A 12 -12.08 -2.16 -14.20
N GLN A 13 -11.09 -2.73 -13.52
CA GLN A 13 -11.02 -4.17 -13.22
C GLN A 13 -12.16 -4.61 -12.29
N ALA A 14 -12.52 -3.85 -11.25
CA ALA A 14 -13.67 -4.13 -10.40
C ALA A 14 -14.98 -4.11 -11.22
N LYS A 15 -15.14 -3.11 -12.10
CA LYS A 15 -16.26 -3.05 -13.06
C LYS A 15 -16.28 -4.24 -14.04
N GLN A 16 -15.13 -4.82 -14.36
CA GLN A 16 -14.99 -5.99 -15.23
C GLN A 16 -15.15 -7.32 -14.46
N LEU A 17 -14.74 -7.41 -13.20
CA LEU A 17 -14.98 -8.53 -12.29
C LEU A 17 -16.47 -8.73 -12.01
N HIS A 18 -17.25 -7.65 -11.94
CA HIS A 18 -18.72 -7.72 -11.94
C HIS A 18 -19.32 -8.39 -13.20
N LYS A 19 -18.53 -8.57 -14.27
CA LYS A 19 -18.92 -9.30 -15.49
C LYS A 19 -18.23 -10.65 -15.68
N ASN A 20 -16.98 -10.82 -15.25
CA ASN A 20 -16.21 -12.06 -15.36
C ASN A 20 -15.13 -12.08 -14.26
N GLY A 21 -15.31 -12.91 -13.22
CA GLY A 21 -14.42 -13.01 -12.07
C GLY A 21 -13.04 -13.54 -12.41
N GLY A 22 -12.00 -12.77 -12.12
CA GLY A 22 -10.59 -13.15 -12.29
C GLY A 22 -9.71 -12.39 -11.31
N ASP A 23 -9.36 -13.07 -10.21
CA ASP A 23 -8.74 -12.54 -8.99
C ASP A 23 -7.20 -12.70 -9.03
N THR A 24 -6.48 -11.59 -9.16
CA THR A 24 -5.00 -11.56 -9.12
C THR A 24 -4.45 -11.20 -7.74
N ALA A 25 -5.29 -10.76 -6.79
CA ALA A 25 -4.89 -10.37 -5.44
C ALA A 25 -4.54 -11.60 -4.59
N ARG A 26 -5.23 -12.73 -4.83
CA ARG A 26 -4.93 -14.02 -4.19
C ARG A 26 -3.51 -14.55 -4.40
N PHE A 27 -2.77 -14.12 -5.42
CA PHE A 27 -1.47 -14.72 -5.72
C PHE A 27 -0.41 -14.39 -4.66
N ILE A 28 -0.31 -13.13 -4.23
CA ILE A 28 0.71 -12.73 -3.24
C ILE A 28 0.32 -13.25 -1.86
N ASP A 29 -0.96 -13.18 -1.49
CA ASP A 29 -1.40 -13.71 -0.20
C ASP A 29 -1.32 -15.25 -0.15
N ALA A 30 -1.62 -15.97 -1.23
CA ALA A 30 -1.43 -17.42 -1.29
C ALA A 30 0.05 -17.84 -1.23
N VAL A 31 0.99 -17.01 -1.69
CA VAL A 31 2.44 -17.26 -1.57
C VAL A 31 2.93 -16.96 -0.15
N LEU A 32 2.41 -15.91 0.50
CA LEU A 32 2.70 -15.61 1.90
C LEU A 32 2.12 -16.69 2.84
N ASP A 33 0.96 -17.25 2.52
CA ASP A 33 0.33 -18.34 3.28
C ASP A 33 1.03 -19.70 3.11
N GLN A 34 1.73 -19.92 1.98
CA GLN A 34 2.44 -21.18 1.70
C GLN A 34 3.80 -21.29 2.41
N ASN A 35 4.48 -20.17 2.67
CA ASN A 35 5.81 -20.14 3.30
C ASN A 35 5.89 -19.03 4.37
N PRO A 36 5.49 -19.31 5.61
CA PRO A 36 5.45 -18.30 6.68
C PRO A 36 6.85 -17.77 7.05
N GLU A 37 7.91 -18.59 6.97
CA GLU A 37 9.29 -18.15 7.25
C GLU A 37 9.83 -17.14 6.24
N GLU A 38 9.44 -17.25 4.96
CA GLU A 38 9.85 -16.33 3.92
C GLU A 38 8.99 -15.05 3.93
N ALA A 39 7.73 -15.17 4.32
CA ALA A 39 6.84 -14.05 4.57
C ALA A 39 7.38 -13.14 5.69
N GLU A 40 7.86 -13.72 6.80
CA GLU A 40 8.49 -12.95 7.89
C GLU A 40 9.82 -12.30 7.48
N ARG A 41 10.59 -12.92 6.58
CA ARG A 41 11.83 -12.33 6.03
C ARG A 41 11.55 -11.14 5.11
N LEU A 42 10.45 -11.18 4.35
CA LEU A 42 10.12 -10.18 3.33
C LEU A 42 9.17 -9.08 3.82
N THR A 43 8.41 -9.34 4.88
CA THR A 43 7.37 -8.44 5.36
C THR A 43 7.51 -8.16 6.86
N LYS A 44 7.24 -6.91 7.25
CA LYS A 44 7.23 -6.48 8.65
C LYS A 44 5.83 -6.04 9.01
N ASN A 45 5.29 -6.57 10.10
CA ASN A 45 4.02 -6.12 10.63
C ASN A 45 4.13 -4.68 11.17
N VAL A 46 3.25 -3.80 10.68
CA VAL A 46 3.14 -2.42 11.12
C VAL A 46 1.77 -2.24 11.77
N CYS A 47 1.71 -2.29 13.09
CA CYS A 47 0.49 -2.03 13.85
C CYS A 47 0.48 -0.57 14.31
N ALA A 48 -0.36 0.27 13.68
CA ALA A 48 -0.53 1.66 14.05
C ALA A 48 -1.95 1.90 14.60
N ARG A 49 -2.07 2.71 15.66
CA ARG A 49 -3.38 3.20 16.10
C ARG A 49 -3.83 4.30 15.16
N ILE A 50 -4.93 4.07 14.45
CA ILE A 50 -5.56 5.03 13.53
C ILE A 50 -6.95 5.42 14.06
N PRO A 51 -7.49 6.59 13.65
CA PRO A 51 -8.86 6.98 14.01
C PRO A 51 -9.88 5.94 13.54
N LEU A 52 -10.90 5.68 14.38
CA LEU A 52 -11.93 4.66 14.11
C LEU A 52 -12.62 4.88 12.76
N ALA A 53 -13.04 6.13 12.49
CA ALA A 53 -13.70 6.48 11.24
C ALA A 53 -12.85 6.17 9.99
N LEU A 54 -11.53 6.31 10.10
CA LEU A 54 -10.62 6.00 8.99
C LEU A 54 -10.50 4.48 8.78
N ALA A 55 -10.47 3.71 9.88
CA ALA A 55 -10.47 2.25 9.81
C ALA A 55 -11.76 1.73 9.17
N GLU A 56 -12.92 2.26 9.56
CA GLU A 56 -14.22 1.88 8.99
C GLU A 56 -14.30 2.21 7.49
N GLN A 57 -13.80 3.39 7.08
CA GLN A 57 -13.71 3.74 5.65
C GLN A 57 -12.80 2.78 4.89
N MET A 58 -11.63 2.46 5.44
CA MET A 58 -10.69 1.52 4.84
C MET A 58 -11.34 0.14 4.66
N GLU A 59 -12.06 -0.36 5.65
CA GLU A 59 -12.78 -1.64 5.59
C GLU A 59 -13.93 -1.62 4.58
N GLY A 60 -14.71 -0.53 4.56
CA GLY A 60 -15.80 -0.35 3.60
C GLY A 60 -15.32 -0.35 2.14
N PHE A 61 -14.27 0.42 1.83
CA PHE A 61 -13.69 0.44 0.49
C PHE A 61 -12.94 -0.85 0.15
N GLY A 62 -12.27 -1.47 1.13
CA GLY A 62 -11.62 -2.76 0.94
C GLY A 62 -12.61 -3.85 0.56
N SER A 63 -13.75 -3.92 1.25
CA SER A 63 -14.82 -4.86 0.91
C SER A 63 -15.45 -4.58 -0.46
N LEU A 64 -15.61 -3.30 -0.83
CA LEU A 64 -16.22 -2.93 -2.11
C LEU A 64 -15.31 -3.24 -3.31
N LEU A 65 -14.00 -3.05 -3.14
CA LEU A 65 -13.01 -3.18 -4.21
C LEU A 65 -12.29 -4.53 -4.23
N ASP A 66 -12.68 -5.45 -3.34
CA ASP A 66 -12.03 -6.76 -3.13
C ASP A 66 -10.53 -6.62 -2.89
N LEU A 67 -10.17 -5.68 -2.00
CA LEU A 67 -8.78 -5.36 -1.64
C LEU A 67 -8.49 -5.76 -0.22
N ASN A 68 -7.33 -6.39 -0.02
CA ASN A 68 -6.86 -6.74 1.31
C ASN A 68 -6.31 -5.52 2.04
N LYS A 69 -6.48 -5.49 3.37
CA LYS A 69 -5.99 -4.39 4.24
C LYS A 69 -4.51 -4.10 3.99
N ARG A 70 -3.71 -5.15 3.79
CA ARG A 70 -2.28 -5.09 3.44
C ARG A 70 -2.05 -4.29 2.15
N GLU A 71 -2.86 -4.51 1.12
CA GLU A 71 -2.71 -3.83 -0.17
C GLU A 71 -3.08 -2.36 -0.06
N ILE A 72 -4.18 -2.04 0.62
CA ILE A 72 -4.61 -0.65 0.83
C ILE A 72 -3.54 0.14 1.57
N ILE A 73 -3.02 -0.44 2.68
CA ILE A 73 -1.96 0.18 3.47
C ILE A 73 -0.68 0.33 2.64
N THR A 74 -0.28 -0.70 1.89
CA THR A 74 0.94 -0.65 1.06
C THR A 74 0.84 0.44 -0.01
N MET A 75 -0.30 0.56 -0.68
CA MET A 75 -0.53 1.58 -1.70
C MET A 75 -0.51 2.99 -1.10
N ALA A 76 -1.23 3.19 0.01
CA ALA A 76 -1.27 4.48 0.70
C ALA A 76 0.12 4.91 1.20
N LEU A 77 0.89 3.98 1.77
CA LEU A 77 2.25 4.26 2.25
C LEU A 77 3.20 4.61 1.10
N ARG A 78 3.17 3.86 -0.02
CA ARG A 78 4.00 4.17 -1.19
C ARG A 78 3.66 5.54 -1.78
N ASP A 79 2.37 5.83 -1.98
CA ASP A 79 1.94 7.12 -2.52
C ASP A 79 2.40 8.29 -1.63
N PHE A 80 2.28 8.14 -0.31
CA PHE A 80 2.78 9.15 0.61
C PHE A 80 4.31 9.29 0.57
N LEU A 81 5.05 8.17 0.61
CA LEU A 81 6.51 8.19 0.61
C LEU A 81 7.10 8.74 -0.69
N ASP A 82 6.51 8.41 -1.83
CA ASP A 82 6.94 8.93 -3.13
C ASP A 82 6.74 10.45 -3.22
N LYS A 83 5.60 10.96 -2.74
CA LYS A 83 5.34 12.40 -2.63
C LYS A 83 6.29 13.08 -1.65
N ALA A 84 6.50 12.49 -0.47
CA ALA A 84 7.40 13.02 0.53
C ALA A 84 8.83 13.09 0.00
N LYS A 85 9.33 12.01 -0.62
CA LYS A 85 10.65 11.98 -1.24
C LYS A 85 10.80 13.04 -2.33
N SER A 86 9.82 13.15 -3.23
CA SER A 86 9.85 14.13 -4.32
C SER A 86 9.95 15.56 -3.77
N LEU A 87 9.22 15.89 -2.71
CA LEU A 87 9.30 17.20 -2.07
C LEU A 87 10.62 17.41 -1.30
N VAL A 88 11.09 16.40 -0.58
CA VAL A 88 12.39 16.48 0.12
C VAL A 88 13.53 16.71 -0.88
N ASP A 89 13.50 16.02 -2.03
CA ASP A 89 14.45 16.22 -3.13
C ASP A 89 14.30 17.60 -3.79
N GLU A 90 13.07 18.07 -4.03
CA GLU A 90 12.79 19.37 -4.66
C GLU A 90 13.28 20.55 -3.82
N TYR A 91 13.14 20.48 -2.50
CA TYR A 91 13.52 21.55 -1.58
C TYR A 91 14.88 21.33 -0.91
N ASP A 92 15.63 20.29 -1.31
CA ASP A 92 16.90 19.88 -0.69
C ASP A 92 16.82 19.80 0.84
N ALA A 93 15.73 19.22 1.34
CA ALA A 93 15.40 19.18 2.76
C ALA A 93 15.93 17.91 3.46
N TRP A 94 16.90 17.22 2.86
CA TRP A 94 17.56 16.10 3.50
C TRP A 94 18.30 16.59 4.76
N PRO A 95 18.34 15.79 5.84
CA PRO A 95 19.16 16.12 6.98
C PRO A 95 20.60 16.29 6.50
N LEU A 96 21.19 17.44 6.83
CA LEU A 96 22.61 17.68 6.56
C LEU A 96 23.42 16.53 7.19
N PRO A 97 24.47 16.03 6.52
CA PRO A 97 25.36 15.07 7.14
C PRO A 97 25.86 15.69 8.45
N ASP A 98 25.69 14.96 9.55
CA ASP A 98 26.24 15.30 10.86
C ASP A 98 27.75 15.45 10.66
N ASP A 99 28.20 16.70 10.51
CA ASP A 99 29.59 17.09 10.59
C ASP A 99 30.02 16.82 12.03
N GLY A 100 30.42 15.57 12.25
CA GLY A 100 31.00 15.10 13.50
C GLY A 100 32.22 15.93 13.85
N GLU A 101 31.98 17.06 14.51
CA GLU A 101 32.94 17.75 15.34
C GLU A 101 33.13 16.93 16.62
N GLU A 102 34.03 15.95 16.56
CA GLU A 102 34.93 15.58 17.67
C GLU A 102 36.37 15.48 17.19
#